data_AF-A0AAU6HRN9-F1
#
_entry.id   AF-A0AAU6HRN9-F1
#
_cell.length_a   1.000
_cell.length_b   1.000
_cell.length_c   1.000
_cell.angle_alpha   90.00
_cell.angle_beta   90.00
_cell.angle_gamma   90.00
#
_symmetry.space_group_name_H-M   'P 1'
#
loop_
_entity.id
_entity.type
_entity.pdbx_description
1 polymer ?
#
loop_
_entity_poly.entity_id
_entity_poly.type
_entity_poly.pdbx_seq_one_letter_code
_entity_poly.pdbx_strand_id
1 'polypeptide(L)'
;MDSSDVQIDLAAQGWLSAALDALTADHLWTRQLERQHLPVNEMKQVAKVGEHLRSQWDHLTEPGSLKVHSDWLHAHSILARDVAYRSTGFRNEKQQHDWAEGNHVLRGVETLHERRDSELATLQRKIDALNDGEWTPGDLPAPAICGMLAVAAGTAFGLRQPYFGGFLTKWFYDVDCPTIMMTI
;
A
#
# COMPACT_ATOMS: atom_id res chain seq x y z
N MET A 1 19.93 22.67 -2.74
CA MET A 1 19.38 21.32 -2.67
C MET A 1 20.57 20.41 -2.60
N ASP A 2 20.79 19.81 -1.44
CA ASP A 2 21.96 18.97 -1.17
C ASP A 2 21.81 17.65 -1.96
N SER A 3 22.91 16.98 -2.29
CA SER A 3 22.86 15.71 -3.03
C SER A 3 22.14 14.61 -2.26
N SER A 4 22.11 14.74 -0.93
CA SER A 4 21.36 13.89 0.01
C SER A 4 19.85 14.03 -0.17
N ASP A 5 19.33 15.26 -0.31
CA ASP A 5 17.90 15.53 -0.48
C ASP A 5 17.35 14.83 -1.74
N VAL A 6 18.10 14.90 -2.84
CA VAL A 6 17.72 14.27 -4.12
C VAL A 6 17.65 12.74 -3.99
N GLN A 7 18.59 12.12 -3.28
CA GLN A 7 18.61 10.68 -3.10
C GLN A 7 17.44 10.18 -2.24
N ILE A 8 17.04 10.95 -1.22
CA ILE A 8 15.92 10.57 -0.35
C ILE A 8 14.59 10.71 -1.09
N ASP A 9 14.40 11.77 -1.90
CA ASP A 9 13.20 11.91 -2.74
C ASP A 9 13.09 10.80 -3.79
N LEU A 10 14.22 10.37 -4.38
CA LEU A 10 14.27 9.22 -5.29
C LEU A 10 13.89 7.92 -4.58
N ALA A 11 14.32 7.72 -3.32
CA ALA A 11 13.93 6.57 -2.53
C ALA A 11 12.42 6.57 -2.24
N ALA A 12 11.84 7.73 -1.88
CA ALA A 12 10.40 7.87 -1.68
C ALA A 12 9.60 7.61 -2.96
N GLN A 13 10.10 8.06 -4.12
CA GLN A 13 9.50 7.77 -5.41
C GLN A 13 9.58 6.27 -5.76
N GLY A 14 10.72 5.64 -5.49
CA GLY A 14 10.89 4.19 -5.65
C GLY A 14 9.92 3.39 -4.78
N TRP A 15 9.77 3.79 -3.52
CA TRP A 15 8.81 3.19 -2.59
C TRP A 15 7.37 3.34 -3.10
N LEU A 16 6.98 4.54 -3.55
CA LEU A 16 5.64 4.78 -4.11
C LEU A 16 5.37 3.90 -5.34
N SER A 17 6.35 3.74 -6.23
CA SER A 17 6.22 2.87 -7.40
C SER A 17 5.98 1.41 -6.98
N ALA A 18 6.80 0.90 -6.06
CA ALA A 18 6.66 -0.47 -5.55
C ALA A 18 5.31 -0.68 -4.84
N ALA A 19 4.80 0.32 -4.12
CA ALA A 19 3.49 0.27 -3.47
C ALA A 19 2.35 0.19 -4.50
N LEU A 20 2.43 0.96 -5.59
CA LEU A 20 1.46 0.87 -6.68
C LEU A 20 1.51 -0.49 -7.39
N ASP A 21 2.70 -1.03 -7.59
CA ASP A 21 2.89 -2.36 -8.18
C ASP A 21 2.30 -3.45 -7.27
N ALA A 22 2.52 -3.37 -5.95
CA ALA A 22 1.92 -4.27 -4.98
C ALA A 22 0.39 -4.18 -4.96
N LEU A 23 -0.19 -2.97 -4.89
CA LEU A 23 -1.64 -2.78 -4.94
C LEU A 23 -2.27 -3.31 -6.24
N THR A 24 -1.57 -3.14 -7.37
CA THR A 24 -2.02 -3.63 -8.68
C THR A 24 -1.94 -5.15 -8.74
N ALA A 25 -0.85 -5.74 -8.25
CA ALA A 25 -0.66 -7.18 -8.17
C ALA A 25 -1.71 -7.83 -7.28
N ASP A 26 -1.98 -7.27 -6.10
CA ASP A 26 -3.04 -7.71 -5.19
C ASP A 26 -4.43 -7.67 -5.85
N HIS A 27 -4.77 -6.57 -6.51
CA HIS A 27 -6.04 -6.44 -7.23
C HIS A 27 -6.17 -7.47 -8.37
N LEU A 28 -5.10 -7.67 -9.15
CA LEU A 28 -5.08 -8.65 -10.23
C LEU A 28 -5.21 -10.08 -9.69
N TRP A 29 -4.47 -10.40 -8.64
CA TRP A 29 -4.46 -11.72 -8.02
C TRP A 29 -5.84 -12.06 -7.44
N THR A 30 -6.43 -11.13 -6.70
CA THR A 30 -7.80 -11.23 -6.17
C THR A 30 -8.80 -11.50 -7.29
N ARG A 31 -8.79 -10.70 -8.37
CA ARG A 31 -9.73 -10.87 -9.50
C ARG A 31 -9.56 -12.18 -10.25
N GLN A 32 -8.34 -12.69 -10.36
CA GLN A 32 -8.11 -14.00 -10.98
C GLN A 32 -8.65 -15.13 -10.10
N LEU A 33 -8.53 -15.00 -8.77
CA LEU A 33 -8.95 -16.00 -7.79
C LEU A 33 -10.43 -15.94 -7.42
N GLU A 34 -11.17 -14.90 -7.82
CA GLU A 34 -12.65 -14.87 -7.76
C GLU A 34 -13.29 -16.08 -8.45
N ARG A 35 -12.60 -16.66 -9.45
CA ARG A 35 -13.02 -17.91 -10.11
C ARG A 35 -12.64 -19.11 -9.24
N GLN A 36 -13.59 -19.63 -8.48
CA GLN A 36 -13.38 -20.73 -7.52
C GLN A 36 -12.91 -22.09 -8.11
N HIS A 37 -12.75 -22.20 -9.44
CA HIS A 37 -12.48 -23.46 -10.13
C HIS A 37 -11.46 -23.30 -11.27
N LEU A 38 -10.30 -22.71 -10.95
CA LEU A 38 -9.20 -22.62 -11.91
C LEU A 38 -8.59 -24.01 -12.17
N PRO A 39 -8.30 -24.39 -13.43
CA PRO A 39 -7.44 -25.52 -13.73
C PRO A 39 -6.08 -25.40 -13.02
N VAL A 40 -5.46 -26.53 -12.65
CA VAL A 40 -4.14 -26.54 -11.95
C VAL A 40 -3.07 -25.70 -12.68
N ASN A 41 -3.04 -25.73 -14.01
CA ASN A 41 -2.11 -24.92 -14.79
C ASN A 41 -2.38 -23.41 -14.65
N GLU A 42 -3.65 -23.00 -14.54
CA GLU A 42 -4.02 -21.61 -14.29
C GLU A 42 -3.68 -21.22 -12.85
N MET A 43 -3.93 -22.08 -11.85
CA MET A 43 -3.53 -21.84 -10.46
C MET A 43 -2.03 -21.56 -10.34
N LYS A 44 -1.18 -22.34 -11.02
CA LYS A 44 0.28 -22.10 -11.08
C LYS A 44 0.67 -20.79 -11.76
N GLN A 45 -0.09 -20.32 -12.75
CA GLN A 45 0.16 -19.00 -13.35
C GLN A 45 -0.24 -17.88 -12.40
N VAL A 46 -1.37 -18.04 -11.71
CA VAL A 46 -1.89 -17.11 -10.72
C VAL A 46 -0.96 -17.06 -9.49
N ALA A 47 -0.33 -18.18 -9.11
CA ALA A 47 0.71 -18.23 -8.07
C ALA A 47 1.88 -17.29 -8.35
N LYS A 48 2.28 -17.11 -9.62
CA LYS A 48 3.35 -16.16 -10.01
C LYS A 48 3.00 -14.70 -9.73
N VAL A 49 1.71 -14.34 -9.82
CA VAL A 49 1.24 -13.01 -9.42
C VAL A 49 1.39 -12.85 -7.91
N GLY A 50 1.03 -13.89 -7.14
CA GLY A 50 1.28 -13.96 -5.70
C GLY A 50 2.76 -13.87 -5.32
N GLU A 51 3.66 -14.54 -6.04
CA GLU A 51 5.11 -14.45 -5.84
C GLU A 51 5.62 -13.02 -6.06
N HIS A 52 5.13 -12.35 -7.11
CA HIS A 52 5.45 -10.96 -7.36
C HIS A 52 4.94 -10.05 -6.23
N LEU A 53 3.68 -10.22 -5.82
CA LEU A 53 3.11 -9.49 -4.68
C LEU A 53 3.91 -9.69 -3.39
N ARG A 54 4.30 -10.93 -3.08
CA ARG A 54 5.13 -11.26 -1.92
C ARG A 54 6.48 -10.58 -1.98
N SER A 55 7.12 -10.57 -3.15
CA SER A 55 8.40 -9.87 -3.35
C SER A 55 8.27 -8.35 -3.16
N GLN A 56 7.20 -7.74 -3.66
CA GLN A 56 6.96 -6.30 -3.45
C GLN A 56 6.67 -6.01 -1.98
N TRP A 57 5.86 -6.83 -1.33
CA TRP A 57 5.56 -6.71 0.09
C TRP A 57 6.83 -6.79 0.94
N ASP A 58 7.71 -7.78 0.72
CA ASP A 58 8.97 -7.91 1.47
C ASP A 58 9.85 -6.67 1.32
N HIS A 59 10.01 -6.18 0.09
CA HIS A 59 10.80 -4.97 -0.19
C HIS A 59 10.22 -3.70 0.45
N LEU A 60 8.91 -3.50 0.33
CA LEU A 60 8.20 -2.35 0.90
C LEU A 60 8.25 -2.33 2.43
N THR A 61 8.19 -3.51 3.03
CA THR A 61 8.11 -3.69 4.48
C THR A 61 9.44 -4.04 5.14
N GLU A 62 10.54 -4.05 4.38
CA GLU A 62 11.88 -4.23 4.94
C GLU A 62 12.13 -3.17 6.03
N PRO A 63 12.62 -3.53 7.23
CA PRO A 63 12.73 -2.59 8.35
C PRO A 63 13.53 -1.33 8.03
N GLY A 64 14.60 -1.45 7.23
CA GLY A 64 15.39 -0.31 6.77
C GLY A 64 14.59 0.60 5.82
N SER A 65 13.85 -0.01 4.88
CA SER A 65 12.99 0.69 3.92
C SER A 65 11.88 1.47 4.64
N LEU A 66 11.12 0.82 5.52
CA LEU A 66 10.05 1.47 6.28
C LEU A 66 10.57 2.59 7.18
N LYS A 67 11.72 2.40 7.86
CA LYS A 67 12.30 3.44 8.70
C LYS A 67 12.67 4.67 7.89
N VAL A 68 13.43 4.51 6.80
CA VAL A 68 13.85 5.62 5.93
C VAL A 68 12.62 6.34 5.37
N HIS A 69 11.60 5.59 4.95
CA HIS A 69 10.39 6.16 4.40
C HIS A 69 9.53 6.89 5.45
N SER A 70 9.45 6.35 6.66
CA SER A 70 8.81 7.00 7.81
C SER A 70 9.48 8.33 8.16
N ASP A 71 10.81 8.34 8.23
CA ASP A 71 11.58 9.56 8.50
C ASP A 71 11.34 10.62 7.41
N TRP A 72 11.30 10.22 6.13
CA TRP A 72 10.97 11.12 5.02
C TRP A 72 9.53 11.64 5.09
N LEU A 73 8.53 10.79 5.38
CA LEU A 73 7.13 11.19 5.52
C LEU A 73 6.95 12.18 6.67
N HIS A 74 7.65 11.98 7.78
CA HIS A 74 7.64 12.92 8.89
C HIS A 74 8.18 14.29 8.48
N ALA A 75 9.33 14.32 7.80
CA ALA A 75 9.95 15.55 7.31
C ALA A 75 9.08 16.30 6.27
N HIS A 76 8.29 15.57 5.46
CA HIS A 76 7.44 16.12 4.41
C HIS A 76 5.97 16.27 4.80
N SER A 77 5.60 15.98 6.04
CA SER A 77 4.21 15.96 6.53
C SER A 77 3.46 17.27 6.29
N ILE A 78 4.10 18.42 6.55
CA ILE A 78 3.51 19.75 6.33
C ILE A 78 3.25 19.98 4.84
N LEU A 79 4.22 19.67 3.98
CA LEU A 79 4.08 19.81 2.53
C LEU A 79 2.97 18.89 2.00
N ALA A 80 2.98 17.62 2.41
CA ALA A 80 1.98 16.64 2.01
C ALA A 80 0.57 17.10 2.38
N ARG A 81 0.40 17.63 3.61
CA ARG A 81 -0.86 18.21 4.07
C ARG A 81 -1.32 19.38 3.20
N ASP A 82 -0.43 20.34 2.91
CA ASP A 82 -0.76 21.53 2.12
C ASP A 82 -1.11 21.20 0.66
N VAL A 83 -0.52 20.14 0.11
CA VAL A 83 -0.87 19.63 -1.21
C VAL A 83 -2.20 18.87 -1.17
N ALA A 84 -2.42 18.03 -0.16
CA ALA A 84 -3.67 17.30 0.04
C ALA A 84 -4.86 18.26 0.16
N TYR A 85 -4.72 19.35 0.93
CA TYR A 85 -5.74 20.41 1.08
C TYR A 85 -6.15 21.07 -0.24
N ARG A 86 -5.39 20.92 -1.34
CA ARG A 86 -5.74 21.50 -2.64
C ARG A 86 -6.13 20.44 -3.67
N SER A 87 -6.21 19.18 -3.27
CA SER A 87 -6.50 18.06 -4.17
C SER A 87 -8.00 17.76 -4.27
N THR A 88 -8.41 17.16 -5.39
CA THR A 88 -9.82 16.81 -5.69
C THR A 88 -10.21 15.39 -5.26
N GLY A 89 -9.35 14.70 -4.49
CA GLY A 89 -9.54 13.29 -4.09
C GLY A 89 -10.58 13.08 -2.99
N PHE A 90 -10.97 14.14 -2.28
CA PHE A 90 -11.87 14.09 -1.14
C PHE A 90 -13.32 14.29 -1.56
N ARG A 91 -14.25 13.52 -0.96
CA ARG A 91 -15.69 13.64 -1.24
C ARG A 91 -16.33 14.81 -0.47
N ASN A 92 -15.73 15.24 0.64
CA ASN A 92 -16.20 16.34 1.48
C ASN A 92 -15.05 16.94 2.32
N GLU A 93 -15.31 18.10 2.92
CA GLU A 93 -14.33 18.83 3.76
C GLU A 93 -13.90 18.03 5.00
N LYS A 94 -14.78 17.18 5.54
CA LYS A 94 -14.43 16.33 6.69
C LYS A 94 -13.30 15.36 6.34
N GLN A 95 -13.42 14.63 5.22
CA GLN A 95 -12.35 13.71 4.79
C GLN A 95 -11.02 14.44 4.55
N GLN A 96 -11.09 15.63 3.96
CA GLN A 96 -9.92 16.46 3.72
C GLN A 96 -9.26 16.91 5.04
N HIS A 97 -10.07 17.29 6.03
CA HIS A 97 -9.60 17.63 7.37
C HIS A 97 -8.99 16.42 8.09
N ASP A 98 -9.71 15.29 8.15
CA ASP A 98 -9.26 14.05 8.78
C ASP A 98 -7.91 13.59 8.19
N TRP A 99 -7.75 13.70 6.86
CA TRP A 99 -6.48 13.41 6.19
C TRP A 99 -5.37 14.40 6.54
N ALA A 100 -5.71 15.68 6.59
CA ALA A 100 -4.76 16.74 6.89
C ALA A 100 -4.20 16.67 8.32
N GLU A 101 -4.91 16.04 9.25
CA GLU A 101 -4.37 15.75 10.59
C GLU A 101 -3.20 14.74 10.54
N GLY A 102 -3.03 14.01 9.43
CA GLY A 102 -1.86 13.15 9.18
C GLY A 102 -1.86 11.82 9.95
N ASN A 103 -2.86 11.58 10.79
CA ASN A 103 -2.95 10.39 11.64
C ASN A 103 -2.98 9.08 10.83
N HIS A 104 -3.65 9.08 9.68
CA HIS A 104 -3.75 7.88 8.82
C HIS A 104 -2.39 7.45 8.25
N VAL A 105 -1.51 8.38 7.91
CA VAL A 105 -0.21 8.06 7.30
C VAL A 105 0.71 7.38 8.32
N LEU A 106 0.82 7.94 9.53
CA LEU A 106 1.64 7.36 10.60
C LEU A 106 1.10 6.00 11.04
N ARG A 107 -0.22 5.88 11.23
CA ARG A 107 -0.86 4.61 11.56
C ARG A 107 -0.69 3.57 10.44
N GLY A 108 -0.62 4.04 9.19
CA GLY A 108 -0.33 3.19 8.04
C GLY A 108 1.07 2.58 8.10
N VAL A 109 2.10 3.40 8.41
CA VAL A 109 3.48 2.91 8.61
C VAL A 109 3.54 1.88 9.74
N GLU A 110 2.91 2.16 10.89
CA GLU A 110 2.82 1.21 12.00
C GLU A 110 2.17 -0.11 11.58
N THR A 111 1.04 -0.03 10.86
CA THR A 111 0.32 -1.21 10.37
C THR A 111 1.19 -2.06 9.45
N LEU A 112 1.97 -1.44 8.54
CA LEU A 112 2.89 -2.15 7.67
C LEU A 112 4.02 -2.84 8.46
N HIS A 113 4.56 -2.17 9.48
CA HIS A 113 5.56 -2.75 10.38
C HIS A 113 5.04 -3.97 11.15
N GLU A 114 3.88 -3.84 11.80
CA GLU A 114 3.29 -4.90 12.63
C GLU A 114 2.90 -6.13 11.81
N ARG A 115 2.54 -5.93 10.54
CA ARG A 115 2.03 -7.00 9.68
C ARG A 115 3.07 -7.71 8.85
N ARG A 116 4.22 -7.08 8.60
CA ARG A 116 5.31 -7.59 7.74
C ARG A 116 5.42 -9.12 7.72
N ASP A 117 5.83 -9.71 8.84
CA ASP A 117 6.20 -11.12 8.90
C ASP A 117 4.97 -12.03 8.76
N SER A 118 3.83 -11.61 9.33
CA SER A 118 2.58 -12.37 9.27
C SER A 118 2.00 -12.43 7.85
N GLU A 119 2.12 -11.35 7.08
CA GLU A 119 1.66 -11.31 5.69
C GLU A 119 2.63 -12.05 4.77
N LEU A 120 3.95 -11.95 4.99
CA LEU A 120 4.92 -12.76 4.25
C LEU A 120 4.64 -14.26 4.38
N ALA A 121 4.37 -14.73 5.60
CA ALA A 121 4.01 -16.12 5.86
C ALA A 121 2.65 -16.49 5.23
N THR A 122 1.68 -15.58 5.25
CA THR A 122 0.35 -15.83 4.67
C THR A 122 0.40 -15.87 3.15
N LEU A 123 1.09 -14.92 2.51
CA LEU A 123 1.32 -14.91 1.07
C LEU A 123 2.04 -16.19 0.62
N GLN A 124 3.09 -16.60 1.33
CA GLN A 124 3.81 -17.84 1.01
C GLN A 124 2.89 -19.07 1.06
N ARG A 125 2.10 -19.23 2.12
CA ARG A 125 1.14 -20.35 2.22
C ARG A 125 0.11 -20.34 1.09
N LYS A 126 -0.39 -19.16 0.71
CA LYS A 126 -1.34 -19.03 -0.41
C LYS A 126 -0.68 -19.41 -1.74
N ILE A 127 0.56 -19.00 -1.98
CA ILE A 127 1.34 -19.36 -3.18
C ILE A 127 1.56 -20.87 -3.25
N ASP A 128 1.97 -21.49 -2.14
CA ASP A 128 2.23 -22.94 -2.07
C ASP A 128 0.94 -23.73 -2.36
N ALA A 129 -0.18 -23.34 -1.75
CA ALA A 129 -1.49 -23.94 -2.01
C ALA A 129 -1.85 -23.91 -3.51
N LEU A 130 -1.69 -22.76 -4.17
CA LEU A 130 -1.96 -22.64 -5.61
C LEU A 130 -1.02 -23.49 -6.47
N ASN A 131 0.24 -23.63 -6.06
CA ASN A 131 1.21 -24.49 -6.74
C ASN A 131 0.87 -25.98 -6.63
N ASP A 132 0.27 -26.37 -5.51
CA ASP A 132 -0.23 -27.72 -5.24
C ASP A 132 -1.61 -28.00 -5.85
N GLY A 133 -2.26 -26.99 -6.42
CA GLY A 133 -3.58 -27.10 -7.04
C GLY A 133 -4.75 -26.95 -6.06
N GLU A 134 -4.48 -26.40 -4.88
CA GLU A 134 -5.49 -26.05 -3.88
C GLU A 134 -5.89 -24.58 -4.04
N TRP A 135 -7.19 -24.33 -4.24
CA TRP A 135 -7.70 -22.97 -4.36
C TRP A 135 -7.65 -22.23 -3.02
N THR A 136 -7.30 -20.95 -3.06
CA THR A 136 -7.23 -20.03 -1.91
C THR A 136 -7.56 -18.61 -2.35
N PRO A 137 -8.13 -17.74 -1.49
CA PRO A 137 -8.38 -16.34 -1.83
C PRO A 137 -7.08 -15.53 -2.00
N GLY A 138 -7.10 -14.55 -2.91
CA GLY A 138 -5.93 -13.84 -3.44
C GLY A 138 -5.56 -12.50 -2.81
N ASP A 139 -6.21 -12.11 -1.73
CA ASP A 139 -6.11 -10.76 -1.16
C ASP A 139 -5.12 -10.67 0.00
N LEU A 140 -4.38 -9.56 0.06
CA LEU A 140 -3.86 -9.03 1.31
C LEU A 140 -5.04 -8.67 2.22
N PRO A 141 -4.92 -8.84 3.55
CA PRO A 141 -5.99 -8.46 4.44
C PRO A 141 -6.19 -6.95 4.42
N ALA A 142 -7.44 -6.51 4.59
CA ALA A 142 -7.83 -5.10 4.45
C ALA A 142 -6.94 -4.11 5.25
N PRO A 143 -6.51 -4.40 6.49
CA PRO A 143 -5.51 -3.59 7.20
C PRO A 143 -4.21 -3.31 6.42
N ALA A 144 -3.64 -4.33 5.75
CA ALA A 144 -2.41 -4.19 4.99
C ALA A 144 -2.61 -3.30 3.76
N ILE A 145 -3.73 -3.49 3.05
CA ILE A 145 -4.13 -2.63 1.93
C ILE A 145 -4.32 -1.19 2.40
N CYS A 146 -5.01 -0.99 3.53
CA CYS A 146 -5.26 0.34 4.08
C CYS A 146 -4.00 1.05 4.54
N GLY A 147 -3.06 0.34 5.18
CA GLY A 147 -1.75 0.88 5.52
C GLY A 147 -0.99 1.31 4.27
N MET A 148 -0.97 0.47 3.23
CA MET A 148 -0.28 0.77 1.98
C MET A 148 -0.91 1.97 1.25
N LEU A 149 -2.24 2.05 1.17
CA LEU A 149 -2.96 3.18 0.58
C LEU A 149 -2.69 4.48 1.33
N ALA A 150 -2.73 4.46 2.67
CA ALA A 150 -2.45 5.63 3.49
C ALA A 150 -1.04 6.17 3.25
N VAL A 151 -0.04 5.29 3.34
CA VAL A 151 1.37 5.63 3.17
C VAL A 151 1.65 6.09 1.73
N ALA A 152 1.16 5.36 0.72
CA ALA A 152 1.34 5.73 -0.68
C ALA A 152 0.71 7.09 -1.03
N ALA A 153 -0.50 7.37 -0.53
CA ALA A 153 -1.13 8.66 -0.73
C ALA A 153 -0.35 9.79 -0.04
N GLY A 154 0.09 9.58 1.20
CA GLY A 154 0.97 10.51 1.92
C GLY A 154 2.26 10.80 1.13
N THR A 155 2.87 9.77 0.57
CA THR A 155 4.06 9.89 -0.28
C THR A 155 3.79 10.66 -1.56
N ALA A 156 2.72 10.34 -2.28
CA ALA A 156 2.34 11.06 -3.49
C ALA A 156 2.13 12.55 -3.23
N PHE A 157 1.49 12.92 -2.12
CA PHE A 157 1.33 14.32 -1.74
C PHE A 157 2.67 14.98 -1.36
N GLY A 158 3.53 14.30 -0.60
CA GLY A 158 4.88 14.80 -0.27
C GLY A 158 5.74 15.05 -1.52
N LEU A 159 5.62 14.19 -2.53
CA LEU A 159 6.27 14.33 -3.85
C LEU A 159 5.56 15.35 -4.76
N ARG A 160 4.57 16.09 -4.27
CA ARG A 160 3.79 17.09 -5.03
C ARG A 160 3.07 16.49 -6.25
N GLN A 161 2.53 15.28 -6.11
CA GLN A 161 1.74 14.59 -7.12
C GLN A 161 0.25 14.54 -6.70
N PRO A 162 -0.47 15.68 -6.72
CA PRO A 162 -1.82 15.78 -6.15
C PRO A 162 -2.85 14.89 -6.85
N TYR A 163 -2.69 14.63 -8.16
CA TYR A 163 -3.59 13.75 -8.90
C TYR A 163 -3.50 12.29 -8.42
N PHE A 164 -2.27 11.78 -8.25
CA PHE A 164 -2.04 10.43 -7.75
C PHE A 164 -2.44 10.30 -6.28
N GLY A 165 -2.04 11.27 -5.44
CA GLY A 165 -2.47 11.32 -4.04
C GLY A 165 -3.99 11.34 -3.91
N GLY A 166 -4.67 12.16 -4.73
CA GLY A 166 -6.13 12.24 -4.74
C GLY A 166 -6.81 10.93 -5.16
N PHE A 167 -6.27 10.23 -6.17
CA PHE A 167 -6.75 8.91 -6.58
C PHE A 167 -6.60 7.86 -5.45
N LEU A 168 -5.41 7.76 -4.85
CA LEU A 168 -5.15 6.81 -3.76
C LEU A 168 -6.00 7.11 -2.53
N THR A 169 -6.19 8.39 -2.21
CA THR A 169 -7.04 8.80 -1.09
C THR A 169 -8.50 8.48 -1.35
N LYS A 170 -9.00 8.69 -2.57
CA LYS A 170 -10.34 8.23 -2.96
C LYS A 170 -10.48 6.73 -2.75
N TRP A 171 -9.50 5.94 -3.21
CA TRP A 171 -9.52 4.48 -3.03
C TRP A 171 -9.52 4.11 -1.53
N PHE A 172 -8.68 4.73 -0.72
CA PHE A 172 -8.64 4.56 0.74
C PHE A 172 -10.03 4.74 1.39
N TYR A 173 -10.77 5.78 1.02
CA TYR A 173 -12.13 5.98 1.53
C TYR A 173 -13.17 5.03 0.91
N ASP A 174 -13.00 4.64 -0.35
CA ASP A 174 -13.94 3.76 -1.05
C ASP A 174 -13.94 2.33 -0.48
N VAL A 175 -12.84 1.89 0.14
CA VAL A 175 -12.74 0.59 0.84
C VAL A 175 -12.86 0.71 2.37
N ASP A 176 -13.36 1.85 2.87
CA ASP A 176 -13.62 2.11 4.29
C ASP A 176 -12.40 1.94 5.21
N CYS A 177 -11.21 2.31 4.72
CA CYS A 177 -9.99 2.25 5.51
C CYS A 177 -10.00 3.06 6.82
N PRO A 178 -10.66 4.23 6.94
CA PRO A 178 -10.74 4.92 8.22
C PRO A 178 -11.30 4.02 9.33
N THR A 179 -12.38 3.31 9.05
CA THR A 179 -13.02 2.39 10.00
C THR A 179 -12.09 1.23 10.32
N ILE A 180 -11.51 0.59 9.31
CA ILE A 180 -10.60 -0.55 9.47
C ILE A 180 -9.39 -0.17 10.34
N MET A 181 -8.77 0.98 10.08
CA MET A 181 -7.58 1.42 10.81
C MET A 181 -7.83 1.85 12.26
N MET A 182 -9.07 2.15 12.65
CA MET A 182 -9.45 2.43 14.03
C MET A 182 -9.68 1.17 14.88
N THR A 183 -9.81 0.00 14.24
CA THR A 183 -10.09 -1.29 14.92
C THR A 183 -8.85 -2.12 15.23
N ILE A 184 -7.71 -1.67 14.73
CA ILE A 184 -6.37 -2.22 14.99
C ILE A 184 -5.79 -1.45 16.15
#